data_AF-A0A940QHV6-F1
#
_entry.id   AF-A0A940QHV6-F1
#
_cell.length_a   1.000
_cell.length_b   1.000
_cell.length_c   1.000
_cell.angle_alpha   90.00
_cell.angle_beta   90.00
_cell.angle_gamma   90.00
#
_symmetry.space_group_name_H-M   'P 1'
#
loop_
_entity.id
_entity.type
_entity.pdbx_description
1 polymer ?
#
loop_
_entity_poly.entity_id
_entity_poly.type
_entity_poly.pdbx_seq_one_letter_code
_entity_poly.pdbx_strand_id
1 'polypeptide(L)' 'MAYLYGSGHETVDRMANIAITGNVVPQTWYRTILRETGKPHLLAIMILSDLVYWYRPKEVRDEVT' A
#
# COMPACT_ATOMS: atom_id res chain seq x y z
N MET A 1 -24.68 -16.03 4.89
CA MET A 1 -24.75 -14.92 5.85
C MET A 1 -24.61 -13.63 5.06
N ALA A 2 -25.69 -12.85 4.94
CA ALA A 2 -25.73 -11.65 4.11
C ALA A 2 -25.11 -10.47 4.87
N TYR A 3 -24.13 -9.80 4.26
CA TYR A 3 -23.53 -8.59 4.80
C TYR A 3 -24.60 -7.48 4.84
N LEU A 4 -24.89 -6.98 6.04
CA LEU A 4 -25.98 -6.03 6.33
C LEU A 4 -25.71 -4.58 5.88
N TYR A 5 -24.55 -4.28 5.27
CA TYR A 5 -24.19 -2.93 4.82
C TYR A 5 -23.44 -2.98 3.48
N GLY A 6 -24.16 -2.72 2.39
CA GLY A 6 -23.58 -2.41 1.07
C GLY A 6 -23.75 -0.91 0.78
N SER A 7 -22.81 -0.33 0.03
CA SER A 7 -22.83 1.09 -0.35
C SER A 7 -23.99 1.48 -1.28
N GLY A 8 -24.74 0.49 -1.79
CA GLY A 8 -25.83 0.66 -2.74
C GLY A 8 -25.35 0.81 -4.19
N HIS A 9 -24.04 0.72 -4.44
CA HIS A 9 -23.45 0.81 -5.76
C HIS A 9 -22.59 -0.42 -6.06
N GLU A 10 -22.98 -1.20 -7.07
CA GLU A 10 -22.36 -2.50 -7.37
C GLU A 10 -20.85 -2.43 -7.57
N THR A 11 -20.36 -1.37 -8.23
CA THR A 11 -18.92 -1.16 -8.45
C THR A 11 -18.16 -0.93 -7.14
N VAL A 12 -18.75 -0.21 -6.19
CA VAL A 12 -18.11 0.12 -4.91
C VAL A 12 -18.11 -1.10 -3.99
N ASP A 13 -19.18 -1.89 -3.99
CA ASP A 13 -19.26 -3.15 -3.23
C ASP A 13 -18.31 -4.22 -3.78
N ARG A 14 -18.06 -4.23 -5.09
CA ARG A 14 -17.02 -5.07 -5.71
C ARG A 14 -15.60 -4.62 -5.33
N MET A 15 -15.35 -3.31 -5.24
CA MET A 15 -14.06 -2.76 -4.79
C MET A 15 -13.68 -3.21 -3.38
N ALA A 16 -14.65 -3.34 -2.47
CA ALA A 16 -14.42 -3.80 -1.10
C ALA A 16 -13.87 -5.24 -1.01
N ASN A 17 -14.07 -6.04 -2.07
CA ASN A 17 -13.57 -7.42 -2.17
C ASN A 17 -12.21 -7.52 -2.89
N ILE A 18 -11.62 -6.41 -3.30
CA ILE A 18 -10.31 -6.41 -3.97
C ILE A 18 -9.22 -6.52 -2.91
N ALA A 19 -8.49 -7.64 -2.94
CA ALA A 19 -7.22 -7.76 -2.23
C ALA A 19 -6.18 -6.87 -2.90
N ILE A 20 -5.97 -5.66 -2.37
CA ILE A 20 -4.94 -4.75 -2.85
C ILE A 20 -3.58 -5.32 -2.42
N THR A 21 -2.88 -5.93 -3.37
CA THR A 21 -1.51 -6.39 -3.21
C THR A 21 -0.57 -5.40 -3.89
N GLY A 22 0.58 -5.11 -3.27
CA GLY A 22 1.58 -4.26 -3.90
C GLY A 22 2.51 -3.56 -2.92
N ASN A 23 3.61 -3.07 -3.49
CA ASN A 23 4.63 -2.28 -2.81
C ASN A 23 4.08 -0.90 -2.40
N VAL A 24 4.36 -0.49 -1.17
CA VAL A 24 3.91 0.81 -0.65
C VAL A 24 4.92 1.87 -1.01
N VAL A 25 4.64 2.59 -2.09
CA VAL A 25 5.48 3.67 -2.60
C VAL A 25 4.74 5.01 -2.51
N PRO A 26 5.01 5.84 -1.48
CA PRO A 26 4.48 7.20 -1.42
C PRO A 26 4.87 8.03 -2.65
N GLN A 27 3.89 8.74 -3.23
CA GLN A 27 4.15 9.62 -4.38
C GLN A 27 5.20 10.71 -4.09
N THR A 28 5.33 11.11 -2.83
CA THR A 28 6.34 12.08 -2.37
C THR A 28 7.76 11.62 -2.66
N TRP A 29 8.04 10.31 -2.63
CA TRP A 29 9.36 9.76 -2.87
C TRP A 29 9.88 10.04 -4.29
N TYR A 30 9.00 10.11 -5.29
CA TYR A 30 9.40 10.50 -6.65
C TYR A 30 9.88 11.95 -6.75
N ARG A 31 9.52 12.81 -5.80
CA ARG A 31 9.92 14.23 -5.76
C ARG A 31 11.12 14.47 -4.84
N THR A 32 11.34 13.61 -3.84
CA THR A 32 12.36 13.81 -2.79
C THR A 32 13.58 12.90 -2.94
N ILE A 33 13.43 11.71 -3.53
CA ILE A 33 14.52 10.74 -3.73
C ILE A 33 14.99 10.85 -5.18
N LEU A 34 15.88 11.83 -5.41
CA LEU A 34 16.38 12.19 -6.74
C LEU A 34 17.86 11.80 -6.90
N ARG A 35 18.27 11.57 -8.15
CA ARG A 35 19.69 11.53 -8.53
C ARG A 35 20.27 12.94 -8.53
N GLU A 36 21.58 13.05 -8.64
CA GLU A 36 22.27 14.35 -8.85
C GLU A 36 21.75 15.12 -10.07
N THR A 37 21.20 14.39 -11.06
CA THR A 37 20.57 14.97 -12.26
C THR A 37 19.18 15.54 -12.02
N GLY A 38 18.64 15.46 -10.80
CA GLY A 38 17.28 15.90 -10.45
C GLY A 38 16.15 14.95 -10.88
N LYS A 39 16.47 13.82 -11.52
CA LYS A 39 15.49 12.80 -11.91
C LYS A 39 15.23 11.81 -10.77
N PRO A 40 14.03 11.22 -10.66
CA PRO A 40 13.72 10.24 -9.62
C PRO A 40 14.67 9.04 -9.63
N HIS A 41 15.17 8.66 -8.46
CA HIS A 41 16.03 7.50 -8.31
C HIS A 41 15.22 6.22 -8.06
N LEU A 42 14.61 5.68 -9.12
CA LEU A 42 13.67 4.54 -9.05
C LEU A 42 14.19 3.34 -8.26
N LEU A 43 15.47 2.96 -8.43
CA LEU A 43 16.06 1.83 -7.69
C LEU A 43 16.07 2.07 -6.16
N ALA A 44 16.37 3.29 -5.72
CA ALA A 44 16.39 3.64 -4.30
C ALA A 44 14.97 3.64 -3.71
N ILE A 45 14.00 4.15 -4.48
CA ILE A 45 12.57 4.14 -4.14
C ILE A 45 12.06 2.69 -3.97
N MET A 46 12.45 1.79 -4.87
CA MET A 46 12.05 0.37 -4.79
C MET A 46 12.64 -0.34 -3.59
N ILE A 47 13.94 -0.19 -3.32
CA ILE A 47 14.60 -0.78 -2.14
C ILE A 47 13.98 -0.25 -0.85
N LEU A 48 13.71 1.07 -0.77
CA LEU A 48 13.05 1.66 0.38
C LEU A 48 11.62 1.15 0.55
N SER A 49 10.91 0.91 -0.55
CA SER A 49 9.57 0.31 -0.52
C SER A 49 9.59 -1.10 0.05
N ASP A 50 10.56 -1.93 -0.35
CA ASP A 50 10.72 -3.28 0.19
C ASP A 50 11.07 -3.21 1.68
N LEU A 51 12.00 -2.34 2.07
CA LEU A 51 12.36 -2.13 3.48
C LEU A 51 11.14 -1.70 4.31
N VAL A 52 10.36 -0.74 3.83
CA VAL A 52 9.13 -0.33 4.51
C VAL A 52 8.15 -1.49 4.56
N TYR A 53 7.94 -2.24 3.47
CA TYR A 53 7.04 -3.39 3.48
C TYR A 53 7.43 -4.43 4.55
N TRP A 54 8.72 -4.76 4.64
CA TRP A 54 9.23 -5.74 5.61
C TRP A 54 9.27 -5.24 7.06
N TYR A 55 9.49 -3.94 7.27
CA TYR A 55 9.64 -3.32 8.59
C TYR A 55 8.49 -2.39 8.98
N ARG A 56 7.37 -2.46 8.25
CA ARG A 56 6.10 -1.89 8.73
C ARG A 56 5.90 -2.44 10.14
N PRO A 57 5.62 -1.60 11.15
CA PRO A 57 5.16 -2.09 12.44
C PRO A 57 3.92 -2.94 12.16
N LYS A 58 4.13 -4.24 12.07
CA LYS A 58 3.08 -5.21 11.90
C LYS A 58 2.27 -5.06 13.18
N GLU A 59 1.04 -4.60 13.09
CA GLU A 59 0.09 -4.81 14.18
C GLU A 59 0.15 -6.31 14.48
N VAL A 60 0.77 -6.67 15.60
CA VAL A 60 0.77 -8.05 16.08
C VAL A 60 -0.67 -8.30 16.50
N ARG A 61 -1.50 -8.75 15.54
CA ARG A 61 -2.85 -9.21 15.87
C ARG A 61 -2.68 -10.62 16.42
N ASP A 62 -2.86 -10.75 17.73
CA ASP A 62 -3.01 -12.05 18.36
C ASP A 62 -4.28 -12.69 17.78
N GLU A 63 -4.16 -13.85 17.13
CA GLU A 63 -5.30 -14.57 16.54
C GLU A 63 -6.06 -15.40 17.59
N VAL A 64 -5.72 -15.22 18.87
CA VAL A 64 -6.40 -15.85 20.01
C VAL A 64 -7.27 -14.81 20.72
N THR A 65 -8.37 -14.40 20.09
CA THR A 65 -9.69 -14.12 20.71
C THR A 65 -10.72 -13.94 19.61
#